data_AF-A0A958XNP4-F1
#
_entry.id   AF-A0A958XNP4-F1
#
_cell.length_a   1.000
_cell.length_b   1.000
_cell.length_c   1.000
_cell.angle_alpha   90.00
_cell.angle_beta   90.00
_cell.angle_gamma   90.00
#
_symmetry.space_group_name_H-M   'P 1'
#
loop_
_entity.id
_entity.type
_entity.pdbx_description
1 polymer ?
#
loop_
_entity_poly.entity_id
_entity_poly.type
_entity_poly.pdbx_seq_one_letter_code
_entity_poly.pdbx_strand_id
1 'polypeptide(L)'
;MSKFQDYIPQSMPVYRGLPNYTGGASADVHYQNHRLWQSQDQGSDVFRYTLPHDGTYYTIPTMFVKRVAGGDPLDSFGLYSLDGTLAQVFNTLPSSNSYDLDDTPNYEALLIPAQRYTIVYDTDNPGTGTNVQKGVPYYFKFSDGTTNWYSEVFYLTASGTISAILPMVMPTKCDGAPEWIQLVWTNDGCVISETFPTEATFALNLQAVLSRPTYRLVDEAEDDGEGGEVKLFQRLEKRWEFFIVGPEYLADMLAATQVFSDVGINFQYDDTITCSDIEVETEPLENGLHRITYRFSTTFLTKTGCCG
;
A
#
# COMPACT_ATOMS: atom_id res chain seq x y z
N MET A 1 -24.48 8.44 1.30
CA MET A 1 -23.42 8.08 2.26
C MET A 1 -22.09 8.30 1.55
N SER A 2 -21.10 8.86 2.24
CA SER A 2 -19.76 9.05 1.66
C SER A 2 -19.17 7.69 1.27
N LYS A 3 -18.43 7.64 0.14
CA LYS A 3 -17.66 6.47 -0.34
C LYS A 3 -16.69 5.91 0.72
N PHE A 4 -16.42 6.68 1.78
CA PHE A 4 -15.29 6.50 2.68
C PHE A 4 -15.64 6.55 4.18
N GLN A 5 -16.91 6.35 4.59
CA GLN A 5 -17.23 6.33 6.04
C GLN A 5 -16.49 5.21 6.81
N ASP A 6 -16.13 4.13 6.11
CA ASP A 6 -15.42 2.97 6.65
C ASP A 6 -14.03 2.78 6.00
N TYR A 7 -13.46 3.83 5.40
CA TYR A 7 -12.19 3.74 4.67
C TYR A 7 -11.00 3.95 5.59
N ILE A 8 -10.01 3.06 5.44
CA ILE A 8 -8.75 3.13 6.15
C ILE A 8 -7.65 3.26 5.09
N PRO A 9 -6.89 4.37 5.07
CA PRO A 9 -5.76 4.55 4.16
C PRO A 9 -4.76 3.40 4.33
N GLN A 10 -4.59 2.61 3.29
CA GLN A 10 -3.79 1.39 3.30
C GLN A 10 -3.24 1.13 1.90
N SER A 11 -2.15 0.37 1.79
CA SER A 11 -1.49 0.16 0.50
C SER A 11 -2.44 -0.41 -0.55
N MET A 12 -3.21 -1.45 -0.19
CA MET A 12 -4.27 -2.03 -1.02
C MET A 12 -5.65 -1.74 -0.43
N PRO A 13 -6.38 -0.74 -0.96
CA PRO A 13 -7.72 -0.42 -0.48
C PRO A 13 -8.66 -1.63 -0.53
N VAL A 14 -9.55 -1.68 0.47
CA VAL A 14 -10.67 -2.61 0.50
C VAL A 14 -11.97 -1.84 0.65
N TYR A 15 -12.98 -2.27 -0.09
CA TYR A 15 -14.29 -1.65 -0.13
C TYR A 15 -15.38 -2.66 0.21
N ARG A 16 -16.40 -2.21 0.94
CA ARG A 16 -17.60 -2.99 1.20
C ARG A 16 -18.48 -3.08 -0.05
N GLY A 17 -18.98 -4.28 -0.33
CA GLY A 17 -19.97 -4.53 -1.37
C GLY A 17 -21.34 -3.89 -1.08
N LEU A 18 -22.03 -3.47 -2.13
CA LEU A 18 -23.40 -3.00 -2.10
C LEU A 18 -24.38 -4.19 -1.94
N PRO A 19 -25.34 -4.13 -1.00
CA PRO A 19 -26.23 -5.24 -0.67
C PRO A 19 -27.05 -5.84 -1.82
N ASN A 20 -27.28 -5.08 -2.90
CA ASN A 20 -28.14 -5.47 -4.02
C ASN A 20 -27.39 -6.03 -5.23
N TYR A 21 -26.06 -6.19 -5.15
CA TYR A 21 -25.24 -6.69 -6.25
C TYR A 21 -24.67 -8.08 -5.91
N THR A 22 -25.55 -9.09 -5.93
CA THR A 22 -25.23 -10.48 -5.58
C THR A 22 -24.52 -11.26 -6.69
N GLY A 23 -24.38 -10.69 -7.90
CA GLY A 23 -23.82 -11.34 -9.09
C GLY A 23 -22.31 -11.60 -9.09
N GLY A 24 -21.63 -11.50 -7.93
CA GLY A 24 -20.18 -11.51 -7.87
C GLY A 24 -19.56 -10.22 -8.41
N ALA A 25 -18.23 -10.11 -8.35
CA ALA A 25 -17.55 -8.84 -8.67
C ALA A 25 -17.38 -8.54 -10.17
N SER A 26 -18.21 -9.15 -11.03
CA SER A 26 -18.50 -8.57 -12.34
C SER A 26 -19.61 -7.51 -12.28
N ALA A 27 -20.49 -7.59 -11.27
CA ALA A 27 -21.65 -6.71 -11.08
C ALA A 27 -21.46 -5.68 -9.95
N ASP A 28 -20.69 -5.99 -8.89
CA ASP A 28 -20.41 -5.08 -7.78
C ASP A 28 -18.96 -4.61 -7.72
N VAL A 29 -18.69 -3.54 -8.44
CA VAL A 29 -17.36 -2.94 -8.62
C VAL A 29 -17.45 -1.42 -8.62
N HIS A 30 -18.58 -0.89 -8.14
CA HIS A 30 -18.92 0.53 -8.22
C HIS A 30 -17.85 1.42 -7.59
N TYR A 31 -17.05 0.88 -6.67
CA TYR A 31 -16.02 1.62 -5.96
C TYR A 31 -14.59 1.29 -6.38
N GLN A 32 -14.38 0.32 -7.28
CA GLN A 32 -13.05 0.02 -7.82
C GLN A 32 -12.64 1.12 -8.80
N ASN A 33 -11.52 1.78 -8.55
CA ASN A 33 -11.08 2.89 -9.40
C ASN A 33 -10.77 2.43 -10.83
N HIS A 34 -10.38 1.16 -11.00
CA HIS A 34 -10.19 0.57 -12.32
C HIS A 34 -11.45 0.60 -13.20
N ARG A 35 -12.64 0.40 -12.61
CA ARG A 35 -13.92 0.42 -13.33
C ARG A 35 -14.49 1.83 -13.48
N LEU A 36 -13.99 2.80 -12.70
CA LEU A 36 -14.36 4.22 -12.73
C LEU A 36 -13.56 5.03 -13.77
N TRP A 37 -12.88 4.38 -14.71
CA TRP A 37 -12.18 4.95 -15.88
C TRP A 37 -10.76 5.48 -15.64
N GLN A 38 -10.22 5.38 -14.43
CA GLN A 38 -8.90 5.96 -14.10
C GLN A 38 -7.69 5.12 -14.52
N SER A 39 -7.86 3.83 -14.82
CA SER A 39 -6.74 2.95 -15.21
C SER A 39 -7.00 2.05 -16.41
N GLN A 40 -8.16 2.16 -17.07
CA GLN A 40 -8.54 1.20 -18.10
C GLN A 40 -7.76 1.37 -19.42
N ASP A 41 -7.27 2.57 -19.76
CA ASP A 41 -6.62 2.80 -21.08
C ASP A 41 -5.59 3.97 -21.14
N GLN A 42 -5.20 4.58 -20.01
CA GLN A 42 -4.39 5.83 -19.99
C GLN A 42 -2.86 5.64 -20.19
N GLY A 43 -2.41 4.59 -20.89
CA GLY A 43 -0.99 4.37 -21.19
C GLY A 43 -0.12 3.91 -20.01
N SER A 44 1.21 4.04 -20.15
CA SER A 44 2.23 3.64 -19.17
C SER A 44 2.40 4.63 -18.01
N ASP A 45 1.76 5.79 -18.09
CA ASP A 45 2.10 6.95 -17.26
C ASP A 45 1.20 7.08 -16.02
N VAL A 46 0.24 6.15 -15.85
CA VAL A 46 -0.68 6.08 -14.71
C VAL A 46 -0.35 4.88 -13.84
N PHE A 47 -0.36 5.08 -12.52
CA PHE A 47 -0.12 4.05 -11.51
C PHE A 47 -0.97 2.80 -11.73
N ARG A 48 -0.31 1.63 -11.68
CA ARG A 48 -0.95 0.31 -11.64
C ARG A 48 -0.49 -0.43 -10.39
N TYR A 49 -1.43 -0.75 -9.51
CA TYR A 49 -1.12 -1.55 -8.33
C TYR A 49 -0.61 -2.92 -8.77
N THR A 50 0.60 -3.26 -8.36
CA THR A 50 1.30 -4.44 -8.86
C THR A 50 1.82 -5.29 -7.71
N LEU A 51 1.40 -6.55 -7.72
CA LEU A 51 1.87 -7.56 -6.78
C LEU A 51 2.95 -8.45 -7.45
N PRO A 52 4.06 -8.72 -6.73
CA PRO A 52 5.11 -9.60 -7.22
C PRO A 52 4.64 -11.06 -7.21
N HIS A 53 5.13 -11.86 -8.15
CA HIS A 53 4.97 -13.31 -8.15
C HIS A 53 6.24 -14.00 -8.66
N ASP A 54 6.66 -15.11 -8.03
CA ASP A 54 7.85 -15.87 -8.46
C ASP A 54 7.51 -17.05 -9.39
N GLY A 55 6.23 -17.18 -9.74
CA GLY A 55 5.72 -18.28 -10.57
C GLY A 55 5.34 -19.53 -9.78
N THR A 56 5.54 -19.54 -8.46
CA THR A 56 4.95 -20.53 -7.54
C THR A 56 4.09 -19.86 -6.49
N TYR A 57 4.47 -18.66 -6.06
CA TYR A 57 3.83 -17.88 -5.02
C TYR A 57 3.56 -16.45 -5.48
N TYR A 58 2.61 -15.82 -4.80
CA TYR A 58 2.45 -14.36 -4.75
C TYR A 58 2.21 -13.95 -3.30
N THR A 59 2.34 -12.66 -3.03
CA THR A 59 2.07 -12.09 -1.71
C THR A 59 0.73 -11.38 -1.70
N ILE A 60 -0.05 -11.64 -0.65
CA ILE A 60 -1.19 -10.81 -0.28
C ILE A 60 -0.64 -9.74 0.66
N PRO A 61 -0.79 -8.44 0.33
CA PRO A 61 -0.39 -7.38 1.24
C PRO A 61 -1.33 -7.34 2.45
N THR A 62 -0.93 -6.64 3.49
CA THR A 62 -1.81 -6.37 4.63
C THR A 62 -3.08 -5.69 4.15
N MET A 63 -4.23 -6.21 4.56
CA MET A 63 -5.54 -5.63 4.29
C MET A 63 -6.26 -5.32 5.59
N PHE A 64 -7.04 -4.27 5.56
CA PHE A 64 -7.68 -3.70 6.72
C PHE A 64 -9.13 -3.35 6.40
N VAL A 65 -10.06 -3.83 7.22
CA VAL A 65 -11.50 -3.60 7.04
C VAL A 65 -12.10 -3.04 8.32
N LYS A 66 -12.71 -1.86 8.22
CA LYS A 66 -13.58 -1.31 9.27
C LYS A 66 -14.97 -1.93 9.11
N ARG A 67 -15.50 -2.52 10.19
CA ARG A 67 -16.85 -3.11 10.24
C ARG A 67 -17.46 -2.93 11.61
N VAL A 68 -18.76 -3.18 11.74
CA VAL A 68 -19.45 -3.11 13.04
C VAL A 68 -18.84 -4.15 13.99
N ALA A 69 -18.59 -3.77 15.24
CA ALA A 69 -17.99 -4.64 16.24
C ALA A 69 -18.82 -5.91 16.50
N GLY A 70 -18.14 -7.03 16.69
CA GLY A 70 -18.78 -8.34 16.90
C GLY A 70 -19.31 -8.98 15.61
N GLY A 71 -18.80 -8.57 14.45
CA GLY A 71 -19.12 -9.19 13.17
C GLY A 71 -18.66 -10.65 13.08
N ASP A 72 -19.34 -11.44 12.25
CA ASP A 72 -19.03 -12.85 12.06
C ASP A 72 -17.59 -13.05 11.54
N PRO A 73 -16.91 -14.17 11.86
CA PRO A 73 -15.62 -14.49 11.26
C PRO A 73 -15.71 -14.55 9.73
N LEU A 74 -14.57 -14.36 9.04
CA LEU A 74 -14.53 -14.60 7.60
C LEU A 74 -14.93 -16.06 7.30
N ASP A 75 -15.75 -16.24 6.28
CA ASP A 75 -16.25 -17.55 5.83
C ASP A 75 -15.67 -17.95 4.47
N SER A 76 -15.20 -16.98 3.70
CA SER A 76 -14.69 -17.20 2.36
C SER A 76 -13.66 -16.15 1.99
N PHE A 77 -12.68 -16.59 1.21
CA PHE A 77 -11.63 -15.74 0.64
C PHE A 77 -11.20 -16.32 -0.71
N GLY A 78 -11.01 -15.47 -1.70
CA GLY A 78 -10.44 -15.90 -2.98
C GLY A 78 -9.88 -14.76 -3.82
N LEU A 79 -9.11 -15.16 -4.82
CA LEU A 79 -8.59 -14.33 -5.89
C LEU A 79 -9.47 -14.50 -7.14
N TYR A 80 -9.85 -13.41 -7.78
CA TYR A 80 -10.74 -13.42 -8.94
C TYR A 80 -10.20 -12.52 -10.03
N SER A 81 -10.25 -12.97 -11.29
CA SER A 81 -10.00 -12.08 -12.41
C SER A 81 -11.15 -11.10 -12.57
N LEU A 82 -10.83 -9.89 -13.05
CA LEU A 82 -11.82 -8.83 -13.18
C LEU A 82 -12.95 -9.15 -14.16
N ASP A 83 -12.67 -9.96 -15.18
CA ASP A 83 -13.64 -10.45 -16.17
C ASP A 83 -14.52 -11.60 -15.63
N GLY A 84 -14.21 -12.11 -14.43
CA GLY A 84 -14.91 -13.20 -13.77
C GLY A 84 -14.66 -14.59 -14.37
N THR A 85 -13.73 -14.72 -15.33
CA THR A 85 -13.46 -16.00 -16.01
C THR A 85 -12.56 -16.93 -15.19
N LEU A 86 -11.73 -16.37 -14.30
CA LEU A 86 -10.79 -17.08 -13.45
C LEU A 86 -11.08 -16.77 -11.99
N ALA A 87 -11.10 -17.82 -11.16
CA ALA A 87 -11.22 -17.69 -9.72
C ALA A 87 -10.39 -18.76 -9.02
N GLN A 88 -9.61 -18.37 -8.02
CA GLN A 88 -8.94 -19.25 -7.09
C GLN A 88 -9.55 -19.02 -5.70
N VAL A 89 -10.44 -19.92 -5.28
CA VAL A 89 -10.99 -19.93 -3.92
C VAL A 89 -9.99 -20.62 -3.00
N PHE A 90 -9.72 -20.03 -1.83
CA PHE A 90 -8.75 -20.61 -0.91
C PHE A 90 -9.44 -21.59 0.04
N ASN A 91 -8.87 -22.80 0.14
CA ASN A 91 -9.36 -23.84 1.06
C ASN A 91 -9.06 -23.50 2.53
N THR A 92 -8.05 -22.67 2.78
CA THR A 92 -7.70 -22.18 4.10
C THR A 92 -7.86 -20.67 4.09
N LEU A 93 -8.68 -20.17 5.01
CA LEU A 93 -8.84 -18.74 5.20
C LEU A 93 -7.55 -18.11 5.71
N PRO A 94 -7.27 -16.86 5.32
CA PRO A 94 -6.18 -16.11 5.92
C PRO A 94 -6.37 -16.02 7.43
N SER A 95 -5.26 -15.93 8.18
CA SER A 95 -5.35 -15.47 9.56
C SER A 95 -5.90 -14.05 9.58
N SER A 96 -6.62 -13.71 10.65
CA SER A 96 -7.13 -12.35 10.86
C SER A 96 -7.21 -12.03 12.34
N ASN A 97 -6.93 -10.78 12.69
CA ASN A 97 -7.07 -10.25 14.04
C ASN A 97 -8.11 -9.12 14.02
N SER A 98 -8.96 -9.04 15.06
CA SER A 98 -9.89 -7.93 15.24
C SER A 98 -9.38 -6.99 16.34
N TYR A 99 -9.43 -5.69 16.06
CA TYR A 99 -9.07 -4.62 17.00
C TYR A 99 -10.28 -3.72 17.21
N ASP A 100 -10.56 -3.34 18.46
CA ASP A 100 -11.61 -2.36 18.74
C ASP A 100 -11.13 -0.96 18.29
N LEU A 101 -12.01 -0.19 17.65
CA LEU A 101 -11.71 1.14 17.12
C LEU A 101 -12.21 2.29 18.01
N ASP A 102 -12.76 1.98 19.20
CA ASP A 102 -13.35 2.92 20.18
C ASP A 102 -14.15 4.08 19.54
N ASP A 103 -14.92 3.73 18.51
CA ASP A 103 -15.71 4.67 17.71
C ASP A 103 -17.22 4.47 18.00
N THR A 104 -18.06 5.50 17.80
CA THR A 104 -19.52 5.40 18.04
C THR A 104 -20.30 5.51 16.72
N PRO A 105 -21.11 4.50 16.33
CA PRO A 105 -21.37 3.22 17.00
C PRO A 105 -20.13 2.30 17.02
N ASN A 106 -20.06 1.32 17.93
CA ASN A 106 -18.89 0.44 18.08
C ASN A 106 -18.47 -0.20 16.74
N TYR A 107 -17.27 0.15 16.27
CA TYR A 107 -16.62 -0.45 15.11
C TYR A 107 -15.42 -1.28 15.55
N GLU A 108 -15.09 -2.30 14.76
CA GLU A 108 -13.84 -3.02 14.85
C GLU A 108 -13.09 -2.96 13.51
N ALA A 109 -11.79 -3.15 13.63
CA ALA A 109 -10.83 -3.28 12.56
C ALA A 109 -10.45 -4.75 12.39
N LEU A 110 -10.84 -5.35 11.27
CA LEU A 110 -10.37 -6.67 10.87
C LEU A 110 -9.07 -6.52 10.07
N LEU A 111 -7.95 -6.88 10.70
CA LEU A 111 -6.62 -6.94 10.10
C LEU A 111 -6.40 -8.32 9.50
N ILE A 112 -6.16 -8.37 8.19
CA ILE A 112 -5.64 -9.53 7.49
C ILE A 112 -4.16 -9.25 7.23
N PRO A 113 -3.22 -9.85 7.98
CA PRO A 113 -1.80 -9.60 7.82
C PRO A 113 -1.32 -10.08 6.45
N ALA A 114 -0.21 -9.49 6.01
CA ALA A 114 0.46 -9.92 4.80
C ALA A 114 0.89 -11.38 4.89
N GLN A 115 0.74 -12.10 3.78
CA GLN A 115 0.94 -13.55 3.75
C GLN A 115 1.21 -14.06 2.34
N ARG A 116 1.93 -15.18 2.27
CA ARG A 116 2.31 -15.82 1.01
C ARG A 116 1.28 -16.87 0.62
N TYR A 117 0.81 -16.81 -0.62
CA TYR A 117 -0.11 -17.79 -1.19
C TYR A 117 0.47 -18.47 -2.42
N THR A 118 0.16 -19.75 -2.57
CA THR A 118 0.56 -20.55 -3.74
C THR A 118 -0.31 -20.19 -4.94
N ILE A 119 0.32 -20.01 -6.10
CA ILE A 119 -0.34 -19.99 -7.39
C ILE A 119 -0.74 -21.43 -7.71
N VAL A 120 -2.04 -21.67 -7.82
CA VAL A 120 -2.54 -22.99 -8.24
C VAL A 120 -2.56 -23.01 -9.76
N TYR A 121 -1.68 -23.79 -10.37
CA TYR A 121 -1.76 -24.13 -11.78
C TYR A 121 -2.56 -25.43 -11.92
N ASP A 122 -3.62 -25.44 -12.72
CA ASP A 122 -4.21 -26.71 -13.16
C ASP A 122 -3.32 -27.27 -14.28
N THR A 123 -2.48 -28.25 -13.92
CA THR A 123 -1.57 -28.92 -14.86
C THR A 123 -2.26 -29.98 -15.72
N ASP A 124 -3.46 -30.41 -15.35
CA ASP A 124 -4.16 -31.53 -15.99
C ASP A 124 -5.20 -31.04 -17.02
N ASN A 125 -5.65 -29.78 -16.94
CA ASN A 125 -6.48 -29.12 -17.95
C ASN A 125 -6.07 -27.65 -18.18
N PRO A 126 -5.11 -27.35 -19.08
CA PRO A 126 -4.65 -25.98 -19.35
C PRO A 126 -5.71 -25.04 -19.98
N GLY A 127 -6.93 -25.51 -20.26
CA GLY A 127 -8.01 -24.76 -20.91
C GLY A 127 -9.28 -24.54 -20.07
N THR A 128 -9.37 -25.07 -18.85
CA THR A 128 -10.57 -24.94 -18.00
C THR A 128 -10.19 -24.75 -16.54
N GLY A 129 -9.88 -23.51 -16.15
CA GLY A 129 -9.87 -23.08 -14.74
C GLY A 129 -8.52 -22.68 -14.15
N THR A 130 -8.57 -21.70 -13.25
CA THR A 130 -7.58 -21.37 -12.19
C THR A 130 -6.17 -20.90 -12.53
N ASN A 131 -5.73 -20.87 -13.79
CA ASN A 131 -4.39 -20.35 -14.07
C ASN A 131 -4.31 -18.84 -13.89
N VAL A 132 -3.52 -18.38 -12.93
CA VAL A 132 -3.19 -16.95 -12.79
C VAL A 132 -2.35 -16.51 -13.99
N GLN A 133 -2.87 -15.60 -14.79
CA GLN A 133 -2.32 -15.16 -16.05
C GLN A 133 -1.62 -13.79 -15.92
N LYS A 134 -0.49 -13.64 -16.60
CA LYS A 134 0.21 -12.35 -16.67
C LYS A 134 -0.63 -11.34 -17.45
N GLY A 135 -0.61 -10.09 -16.99
CA GLY A 135 -1.31 -8.98 -17.65
C GLY A 135 -2.83 -8.98 -17.46
N VAL A 136 -3.39 -9.97 -16.75
CA VAL A 136 -4.80 -9.99 -16.37
C VAL A 136 -4.98 -9.19 -15.07
N PRO A 137 -5.99 -8.29 -14.99
CA PRO A 137 -6.34 -7.61 -13.75
C PRO A 137 -7.10 -8.56 -12.80
N TYR A 138 -6.73 -8.50 -11.52
CA TYR A 138 -7.28 -9.32 -10.44
C TYR A 138 -7.76 -8.46 -9.28
N TYR A 139 -8.59 -9.04 -8.41
CA TYR A 139 -8.95 -8.50 -7.11
C TYR A 139 -9.17 -9.64 -6.11
N PHE A 140 -9.02 -9.35 -4.82
CA PHE A 140 -9.44 -10.26 -3.76
C PHE A 140 -10.90 -10.01 -3.39
N LYS A 141 -11.63 -11.09 -3.14
CA LYS A 141 -12.96 -11.06 -2.54
C LYS A 141 -12.97 -11.90 -1.29
N PHE A 142 -13.60 -11.38 -0.25
CA PHE A 142 -13.83 -12.11 0.99
C PHE A 142 -15.15 -11.72 1.62
N SER A 143 -15.66 -12.57 2.51
CA SER A 143 -16.99 -12.45 3.08
C SER A 143 -17.04 -13.02 4.50
N ASP A 144 -17.99 -12.54 5.30
CA ASP A 144 -18.37 -13.09 6.61
C ASP A 144 -19.70 -13.86 6.56
N GLY A 145 -20.24 -14.07 5.35
CA GLY A 145 -21.52 -14.72 5.07
C GLY A 145 -22.68 -13.73 4.90
N THR A 146 -22.52 -12.50 5.38
CA THR A 146 -23.52 -11.43 5.29
C THR A 146 -23.05 -10.28 4.40
N THR A 147 -21.81 -9.84 4.60
CA THR A 147 -21.16 -8.74 3.90
C THR A 147 -20.03 -9.28 3.04
N ASN A 148 -19.93 -8.76 1.83
CA ASN A 148 -18.79 -9.01 0.95
C ASN A 148 -17.88 -7.79 0.95
N TRP A 149 -16.57 -8.04 0.83
CA TRP A 149 -15.56 -7.01 0.62
C TRP A 149 -14.71 -7.34 -0.60
N TYR A 150 -14.22 -6.29 -1.23
CA TYR A 150 -13.45 -6.36 -2.46
C TYR A 150 -12.21 -5.48 -2.33
N SER A 151 -11.04 -6.01 -2.69
CA SER A 151 -9.84 -5.17 -2.84
C SER A 151 -9.94 -4.28 -4.08
N GLU A 152 -9.07 -3.28 -4.14
CA GLU A 152 -8.74 -2.62 -5.40
C GLU A 152 -8.17 -3.62 -6.42
N VAL A 153 -8.30 -3.28 -7.70
CA VAL A 153 -7.77 -4.07 -8.81
C VAL A 153 -6.25 -3.96 -8.87
N PHE A 154 -5.58 -5.09 -9.05
CA PHE A 154 -4.14 -5.18 -9.20
C PHE A 154 -3.73 -6.08 -10.35
N TYR A 155 -2.46 -5.96 -10.74
CA TYR A 155 -1.81 -6.82 -11.71
C TYR A 155 -0.72 -7.63 -11.03
N LEU A 156 -0.42 -8.79 -11.61
CA LEU A 156 0.70 -9.62 -11.17
C LEU A 156 1.88 -9.45 -12.11
N THR A 157 3.06 -9.19 -11.54
CA THR A 157 4.33 -9.08 -12.28
C THR A 157 5.37 -10.02 -11.72
N ALA A 158 6.19 -10.59 -12.60
CA ALA A 158 7.24 -11.52 -12.20
C ALA A 158 8.25 -10.86 -11.25
N SER A 159 8.72 -11.62 -10.26
CA SER A 159 9.75 -11.22 -9.30
C SER A 159 10.80 -12.31 -9.12
N GLY A 160 11.83 -11.99 -8.33
CA GLY A 160 12.67 -13.02 -7.71
C GLY A 160 11.89 -13.88 -6.71
N THR A 161 12.57 -14.85 -6.11
CA THR A 161 12.00 -15.80 -5.15
C THR A 161 11.26 -15.10 -4.01
N ILE A 162 10.01 -15.51 -3.76
CA ILE A 162 9.21 -14.97 -2.66
C ILE A 162 9.47 -15.78 -1.39
N SER A 163 10.20 -15.17 -0.46
CA SER A 163 10.44 -15.72 0.87
C SER A 163 9.16 -15.77 1.71
N ALA A 164 9.15 -16.57 2.77
CA ALA A 164 8.00 -16.67 3.67
C ALA A 164 7.86 -15.49 4.65
N ILE A 165 8.87 -14.61 4.75
CA ILE A 165 8.94 -13.54 5.76
C ILE A 165 8.68 -12.20 5.08
N LEU A 166 7.47 -11.66 5.29
CA LEU A 166 6.94 -10.36 4.84
C LEU A 166 6.98 -10.12 3.31
N PRO A 167 6.05 -9.33 2.74
CA PRO A 167 6.01 -9.10 1.29
C PRO A 167 7.02 -8.02 0.87
N MET A 168 8.26 -8.12 1.33
CA MET A 168 9.37 -7.24 0.92
C MET A 168 9.99 -7.72 -0.40
N VAL A 169 9.15 -8.06 -1.37
CA VAL A 169 9.61 -8.53 -2.67
C VAL A 169 9.18 -7.51 -3.71
N MET A 170 10.16 -7.00 -4.45
CA MET A 170 9.92 -6.12 -5.58
C MET A 170 9.77 -6.93 -6.87
N PRO A 171 8.96 -6.45 -7.82
CA PRO A 171 8.97 -6.99 -9.17
C PRO A 171 10.38 -6.92 -9.79
N THR A 172 10.67 -7.81 -10.74
CA THR A 172 11.91 -7.77 -11.50
C THR A 172 11.87 -6.60 -12.49
N LYS A 173 12.96 -5.82 -12.55
CA LYS A 173 13.14 -4.80 -13.58
C LYS A 173 13.05 -5.42 -14.98
N CYS A 174 12.13 -4.94 -15.80
CA CYS A 174 12.06 -5.28 -17.22
C CYS A 174 13.00 -4.36 -18.02
N ASP A 175 13.58 -4.87 -19.11
CA ASP A 175 14.42 -4.07 -19.99
C ASP A 175 13.67 -2.84 -20.52
N GLY A 176 14.23 -1.65 -20.28
CA GLY A 176 13.64 -0.38 -20.69
C GLY A 176 12.51 0.16 -19.80
N ALA A 177 12.12 -0.54 -18.73
CA ALA A 177 11.13 -0.05 -17.76
C ALA A 177 11.78 0.82 -16.66
N PRO A 178 11.03 1.76 -16.05
CA PRO A 178 11.47 2.48 -14.85
C PRO A 178 11.83 1.50 -13.72
N GLU A 179 12.70 1.95 -12.83
CA GLU A 179 13.06 1.18 -11.63
C GLU A 179 11.87 1.09 -10.67
N TRP A 180 11.86 0.03 -9.87
CA TRP A 180 10.91 -0.10 -8.77
C TRP A 180 11.53 0.41 -7.48
N ILE A 181 10.70 1.09 -6.71
CA ILE A 181 10.93 1.31 -5.28
C ILE A 181 9.79 0.63 -4.52
N GLN A 182 10.08 0.17 -3.31
CA GLN A 182 9.07 -0.32 -2.39
C GLN A 182 9.03 0.61 -1.18
N LEU A 183 7.91 1.30 -1.01
CA LEU A 183 7.62 2.05 0.20
C LEU A 183 7.09 1.08 1.26
N VAL A 184 7.67 1.12 2.46
CA VAL A 184 7.25 0.31 3.61
C VAL A 184 7.01 1.26 4.77
N TRP A 185 5.91 1.08 5.49
CA TRP A 185 5.62 1.87 6.67
C TRP A 185 4.94 1.06 7.76
N THR A 186 5.31 1.37 9.00
CA THR A 186 4.84 0.72 10.21
C THR A 186 4.64 1.74 11.30
N ASN A 187 3.90 1.33 12.33
CA ASN A 187 3.65 2.14 13.50
C ASN A 187 4.15 1.41 14.76
N ASP A 188 5.39 0.91 14.72
CA ASP A 188 5.91 0.06 15.79
C ASP A 188 6.11 0.89 17.07
N GLY A 189 5.57 0.39 18.18
CA GLY A 189 5.69 1.05 19.49
C GLY A 189 4.96 2.39 19.65
N CYS A 190 4.18 2.85 18.66
CA CYS A 190 3.38 4.07 18.74
C CYS A 190 1.93 3.77 18.32
N VAL A 191 0.93 4.41 18.91
CA VAL A 191 -0.46 4.33 18.42
C VAL A 191 -0.80 5.71 17.86
N ILE A 192 -0.71 5.86 16.54
CA ILE A 192 -1.06 7.11 15.83
C ILE A 192 -2.55 7.40 15.98
N SER A 193 -3.34 6.33 15.92
CA SER A 193 -4.78 6.31 16.06
C SER A 193 -5.17 4.88 16.41
N GLU A 194 -6.26 4.70 17.16
CA GLU A 194 -6.89 3.39 17.40
C GLU A 194 -7.25 2.68 16.09
N THR A 195 -7.33 3.44 14.98
CA THR A 195 -7.51 2.92 13.61
C THR A 195 -6.33 2.10 13.08
N PHE A 196 -5.10 2.32 13.56
CA PHE A 196 -3.89 1.65 13.06
C PHE A 196 -3.17 0.90 14.19
N PRO A 197 -3.42 -0.42 14.34
CA PRO A 197 -2.76 -1.21 15.37
C PRO A 197 -1.25 -1.28 15.11
N THR A 198 -0.49 -1.44 16.20
CA THR A 198 0.99 -1.47 16.16
C THR A 198 1.56 -2.58 15.28
N GLU A 199 0.84 -3.70 15.12
CA GLU A 199 1.30 -4.81 14.26
C GLU A 199 1.05 -4.57 12.76
N ALA A 200 0.37 -3.48 12.39
CA ALA A 200 0.11 -3.18 10.99
C ALA A 200 1.39 -2.76 10.27
N THR A 201 1.84 -3.61 9.34
CA THR A 201 2.91 -3.30 8.40
C THR A 201 2.35 -3.22 6.99
N PHE A 202 2.61 -2.09 6.33
CA PHE A 202 2.16 -1.85 4.97
C PHE A 202 3.36 -1.79 4.03
N ALA A 203 3.15 -2.25 2.80
CA ALA A 203 4.13 -2.18 1.73
C ALA A 203 3.44 -1.88 0.41
N LEU A 204 4.09 -1.05 -0.41
CA LEU A 204 3.62 -0.63 -1.72
C LEU A 204 4.79 -0.59 -2.72
N ASN A 205 4.65 -1.33 -3.81
CA ASN A 205 5.60 -1.27 -4.92
C ASN A 205 5.19 -0.16 -5.89
N LEU A 206 6.11 0.74 -6.20
CA LEU A 206 5.94 1.87 -7.11
C LEU A 206 6.97 1.79 -8.24
N GLN A 207 6.52 2.00 -9.48
CA GLN A 207 7.43 2.29 -10.59
C GLN A 207 7.79 3.78 -10.51
N ALA A 208 8.87 4.10 -9.83
CA ALA A 208 9.30 5.47 -9.62
C ALA A 208 10.82 5.57 -9.56
N VAL A 209 11.35 6.68 -10.06
CA VAL A 209 12.77 7.01 -9.97
C VAL A 209 12.90 8.25 -9.09
N LEU A 210 13.81 8.20 -8.12
CA LEU A 210 14.09 9.35 -7.28
C LEU A 210 14.75 10.47 -8.10
N SER A 211 14.37 11.70 -7.79
CA SER A 211 15.05 12.89 -8.28
C SER A 211 16.48 12.94 -7.76
N ARG A 212 17.32 13.80 -8.37
CA ARG A 212 18.59 14.16 -7.74
C ARG A 212 18.30 14.82 -6.39
N PRO A 213 19.08 14.51 -5.34
CA PRO A 213 18.83 15.06 -4.02
C PRO A 213 19.22 16.54 -4.01
N THR A 214 18.48 17.30 -3.21
CA THR A 214 18.89 18.62 -2.76
C THR A 214 19.52 18.51 -1.38
N TYR A 215 20.43 19.42 -1.04
CA TYR A 215 21.15 19.38 0.23
C TYR A 215 20.68 20.54 1.10
N ARG A 216 20.24 20.24 2.32
CA ARG A 216 19.79 21.25 3.29
C ARG A 216 20.70 21.20 4.51
N LEU A 217 21.25 22.35 4.90
CA LEU A 217 21.91 22.50 6.18
C LEU A 217 20.86 22.90 7.23
N VAL A 218 20.77 22.12 8.30
CA VAL A 218 19.93 22.39 9.46
C VAL A 218 20.84 22.62 10.66
N ASP A 219 20.68 23.77 11.29
CA ASP A 219 21.38 24.11 12.52
C ASP A 219 20.46 23.76 13.71
N GLU A 220 20.96 22.94 14.64
CA GLU A 220 20.30 22.71 15.92
C GLU A 220 20.92 23.65 16.95
N ALA A 221 20.10 24.55 17.48
CA ALA A 221 20.50 25.52 18.48
C ALA A 221 19.77 25.27 19.80
N GLU A 222 20.46 25.52 20.91
CA GLU A 222 19.88 25.57 22.24
C GLU A 222 19.85 27.02 22.71
N ASP A 223 18.79 27.41 23.42
CA ASP A 223 18.67 28.72 24.07
C ASP A 223 19.71 28.79 25.18
N ASP A 224 20.54 29.83 25.18
CA ASP A 224 21.59 30.03 26.18
C ASP A 224 21.07 30.58 27.52
N GLY A 225 19.76 30.84 27.62
CA GLY A 225 19.12 31.37 28.82
C GLY A 225 19.34 32.88 29.03
N GLU A 226 20.09 33.55 28.16
CA GLU A 226 20.26 35.01 28.10
C GLU A 226 19.55 35.63 26.88
N GLY A 227 18.81 34.81 26.11
CA GLY A 227 18.09 35.22 24.91
C GLY A 227 18.93 35.13 23.63
N GLY A 228 20.08 34.45 23.68
CA GLY A 228 20.88 34.05 22.53
C GLY A 228 20.67 32.57 22.18
N GLU A 229 21.16 32.18 21.00
CA GLU A 229 21.10 30.80 20.52
C GLU A 229 22.53 30.28 20.31
N VAL A 230 22.87 29.17 20.97
CA VAL A 230 24.16 28.47 20.77
C VAL A 230 23.93 27.29 19.84
N LYS A 231 24.63 27.28 18.71
CA LYS A 231 24.57 26.18 17.73
C LYS A 231 25.36 24.98 18.22
N LEU A 232 24.66 23.92 18.61
CA LEU A 232 25.27 22.70 19.14
C LEU A 232 25.65 21.71 18.04
N PHE A 233 24.78 21.56 17.03
CA PHE A 233 24.98 20.63 15.93
C PHE A 233 24.61 21.27 14.60
N GLN A 234 25.31 20.85 13.55
CA GLN A 234 24.92 21.12 12.17
C GLN A 234 24.69 19.78 11.48
N ARG A 235 23.50 19.61 10.92
CA ARG A 235 23.11 18.42 10.16
C ARG A 235 22.99 18.80 8.69
N LEU A 236 23.67 18.05 7.83
CA LEU A 236 23.47 18.12 6.39
C LEU A 236 22.52 16.99 5.98
N GLU A 237 21.34 17.38 5.56
CA GLU A 237 20.29 16.48 5.10
C GLU A 237 20.31 16.36 3.59
N LYS A 238 20.10 15.14 3.09
CA LYS A 238 19.77 14.89 1.69
C LYS A 238 18.26 14.80 1.57
N ARG A 239 17.69 15.74 0.84
CA ARG A 239 16.25 15.79 0.55
C ARG A 239 15.99 15.23 -0.84
N TRP A 240 15.22 14.16 -0.88
CA TRP A 240 14.83 13.44 -2.08
C TRP A 240 13.38 13.73 -2.44
N GLU A 241 13.05 13.54 -3.71
CA GLU A 241 11.69 13.70 -4.23
C GLU A 241 11.43 12.63 -5.28
N PHE A 242 10.18 12.15 -5.35
CA PHE A 242 9.66 11.50 -6.54
C PHE A 242 8.22 11.94 -6.77
N PHE A 243 7.74 11.78 -8.00
CA PHE A 243 6.36 12.07 -8.35
C PHE A 243 5.71 10.84 -8.97
N ILE A 244 4.42 10.64 -8.69
CA ILE A 244 3.59 9.64 -9.34
C ILE A 244 2.24 10.26 -9.71
N VAL A 245 1.61 9.72 -10.75
CA VAL A 245 0.21 10.04 -11.08
C VAL A 245 -0.64 8.81 -10.77
N GLY A 246 -1.64 8.98 -9.92
CA GLY A 246 -2.47 7.87 -9.48
C GLY A 246 -3.84 8.29 -8.97
N PRO A 247 -4.69 7.32 -8.61
CA PRO A 247 -6.04 7.57 -8.11
C PRO A 247 -6.04 8.21 -6.72
N GLU A 248 -7.19 8.79 -6.33
CA GLU A 248 -7.40 9.46 -5.04
C GLU A 248 -6.97 8.61 -3.81
N TYR A 249 -7.30 7.32 -3.77
CA TYR A 249 -6.90 6.47 -2.63
C TYR A 249 -5.38 6.39 -2.43
N LEU A 250 -4.62 6.51 -3.52
CA LEU A 250 -3.16 6.45 -3.48
C LEU A 250 -2.63 7.76 -2.90
N ALA A 251 -3.29 8.88 -3.21
CA ALA A 251 -3.02 10.18 -2.63
C ALA A 251 -3.31 10.17 -1.12
N ASP A 252 -4.46 9.66 -0.69
CA ASP A 252 -4.84 9.55 0.71
C ASP A 252 -3.87 8.67 1.50
N MET A 253 -3.51 7.51 0.96
CA MET A 253 -2.57 6.60 1.61
C MET A 253 -1.15 7.15 1.68
N LEU A 254 -0.63 7.74 0.60
CA LEU A 254 0.69 8.36 0.65
C LEU A 254 0.70 9.59 1.57
N ALA A 255 -0.37 10.38 1.60
CA ALA A 255 -0.48 11.48 2.55
C ALA A 255 -0.50 10.99 4.00
N ALA A 256 -1.15 9.84 4.25
CA ALA A 256 -1.20 9.23 5.58
C ALA A 256 0.18 8.71 6.06
N THR A 257 1.15 8.42 5.18
CA THR A 257 2.48 7.96 5.65
C THR A 257 3.21 9.00 6.50
N GLN A 258 2.86 10.29 6.37
CA GLN A 258 3.43 11.39 7.16
C GLN A 258 3.19 11.25 8.66
N VAL A 259 2.17 10.50 9.08
CA VAL A 259 1.87 10.28 10.51
C VAL A 259 2.48 8.99 11.06
N PHE A 260 3.09 8.14 10.22
CA PHE A 260 3.69 6.88 10.66
C PHE A 260 5.05 7.07 11.34
N SER A 261 5.32 6.26 12.37
CA SER A 261 6.58 6.33 13.13
C SER A 261 7.77 5.91 12.30
N ASP A 262 7.59 4.87 11.48
CA ASP A 262 8.66 4.26 10.71
C ASP A 262 8.24 4.16 9.26
N VAL A 263 8.99 4.84 8.40
CA VAL A 263 8.80 4.78 6.95
C VAL A 263 10.14 4.55 6.30
N GLY A 264 10.19 3.59 5.38
CA GLY A 264 11.39 3.23 4.64
C GLY A 264 11.12 3.02 3.17
N ILE A 265 12.18 3.11 2.37
CA ILE A 265 12.17 2.77 0.96
C ILE A 265 13.22 1.69 0.71
N ASN A 266 12.78 0.58 0.11
CA ASN A 266 13.68 -0.43 -0.45
C ASN A 266 13.83 -0.17 -1.95
N PHE A 267 15.05 -0.25 -2.44
CA PHE A 267 15.38 -0.08 -3.86
C PHE A 267 15.60 -1.43 -4.54
N GLN A 268 15.38 -1.48 -5.85
CA GLN A 268 15.54 -2.66 -6.70
C GLN A 268 16.84 -3.45 -6.51
N TYR A 269 17.90 -2.82 -6.00
CA TYR A 269 19.25 -3.37 -5.83
C TYR A 269 19.62 -3.62 -4.36
N ASP A 270 18.63 -3.88 -3.51
CA ASP A 270 18.77 -4.22 -2.09
C ASP A 270 19.28 -3.10 -1.17
N ASP A 271 19.41 -1.87 -1.69
CA ASP A 271 19.60 -0.69 -0.85
C ASP A 271 18.31 -0.36 -0.10
N THR A 272 18.45 0.04 1.16
CA THR A 272 17.32 0.44 2.00
C THR A 272 17.62 1.76 2.69
N ILE A 273 16.63 2.65 2.73
CA ILE A 273 16.74 3.93 3.46
C ILE A 273 15.56 4.11 4.39
N THR A 274 15.82 4.74 5.52
CA THR A 274 14.78 5.28 6.42
C THR A 274 14.46 6.70 5.99
N CYS A 275 13.17 7.01 5.89
CA CYS A 275 12.66 8.33 5.53
C CYS A 275 12.39 9.15 6.79
N SER A 276 12.79 10.42 6.78
CA SER A 276 12.45 11.40 7.81
C SER A 276 11.85 12.65 7.15
N ASP A 277 11.16 13.49 7.92
CA ASP A 277 10.55 14.75 7.43
C ASP A 277 9.74 14.55 6.15
N ILE A 278 8.85 13.55 6.16
CA ILE A 278 8.05 13.20 4.99
C ILE A 278 7.05 14.33 4.74
N GLU A 279 6.97 14.76 3.49
CA GLU A 279 6.02 15.75 3.02
C GLU A 279 5.39 15.25 1.72
N VAL A 280 4.06 15.16 1.71
CA VAL A 280 3.29 14.68 0.56
C VAL A 280 2.33 15.75 0.10
N GLU A 281 2.53 16.23 -1.12
CA GLU A 281 1.66 17.18 -1.78
C GLU A 281 0.82 16.46 -2.84
N THR A 282 -0.47 16.81 -2.89
CA THR A 282 -1.41 16.20 -3.84
C THR A 282 -2.12 17.29 -4.63
N GLU A 283 -2.11 17.18 -5.94
CA GLU A 283 -2.79 18.10 -6.86
C GLU A 283 -3.82 17.32 -7.67
N PRO A 284 -5.11 17.68 -7.64
CA PRO A 284 -6.12 17.01 -8.45
C PRO A 284 -5.86 17.26 -9.94
N LEU A 285 -5.99 16.21 -10.73
CA LEU A 285 -5.94 16.22 -12.19
C LEU A 285 -7.31 15.84 -12.77
N GLU A 286 -7.42 15.86 -14.09
CA GLU A 286 -8.62 15.40 -14.79
C GLU A 286 -8.91 13.92 -14.50
N ASN A 287 -10.18 13.52 -14.69
CA ASN A 287 -10.67 12.15 -14.50
C ASN A 287 -10.49 11.59 -13.07
N GLY A 288 -10.28 12.44 -12.07
CA GLY A 288 -10.12 12.03 -10.66
C GLY A 288 -8.78 11.35 -10.35
N LEU A 289 -7.79 11.56 -11.21
CA LEU A 289 -6.39 11.28 -10.91
C LEU A 289 -5.81 12.43 -10.06
N HIS A 290 -4.73 12.13 -9.34
CA HIS A 290 -3.96 13.09 -8.57
C HIS A 290 -2.50 12.97 -8.99
N ARG A 291 -1.84 14.12 -9.12
CA ARG A 291 -0.39 14.20 -9.10
C ARG A 291 0.04 14.19 -7.65
N ILE A 292 0.83 13.20 -7.27
CA ILE A 292 1.31 13.02 -5.90
C ILE A 292 2.81 13.26 -5.92
N THR A 293 3.27 14.25 -5.16
CA THR A 293 4.68 14.58 -5.02
C THR A 293 5.12 14.19 -3.62
N TYR A 294 6.04 13.25 -3.53
CA TYR A 294 6.51 12.67 -2.27
C TYR A 294 7.94 13.12 -1.99
N ARG A 295 8.14 13.81 -0.86
CA ARG A 295 9.43 14.33 -0.43
C ARG A 295 9.81 13.75 0.92
N PHE A 296 11.09 13.47 1.09
CA PHE A 296 11.64 12.99 2.35
C PHE A 296 13.10 13.37 2.50
N SER A 297 13.55 13.46 3.74
CA SER A 297 14.93 13.64 4.13
C SER A 297 15.57 12.29 4.50
N THR A 298 16.87 12.20 4.22
CA THR A 298 17.76 11.17 4.75
C THR A 298 18.96 11.85 5.39
N THR A 299 19.36 11.40 6.58
CA THR A 299 20.55 11.94 7.25
C THR A 299 21.80 11.53 6.50
N PHE A 300 22.60 12.51 6.08
CA PHE A 300 23.84 12.25 5.32
C PHE A 300 25.11 12.53 6.12
N LEU A 301 25.13 13.61 6.90
CA LEU A 301 26.29 13.98 7.71
C LEU A 301 25.84 14.81 8.91
N THR A 302 26.34 14.47 10.09
CA THR A 302 26.17 15.28 11.31
C THR A 302 27.54 15.66 11.83
N LYS A 303 27.71 16.93 12.22
CA LYS A 303 28.91 17.39 12.93
C LYS A 303 28.53 18.25 14.12
N THR A 304 29.36 18.22 15.15
CA THR A 304 29.29 19.20 16.25
C THR A 304 29.50 20.60 15.67
N GLY A 305 28.67 21.55 16.09
CA GLY A 305 28.83 22.96 15.77
C GLY A 305 30.20 23.44 16.22
N CYS A 306 30.89 24.21 15.37
CA CYS A 306 32.09 24.91 15.81
C CYS A 306 31.65 26.15 16.57
N CYS A 307 31.98 26.25 17.86
CA CYS A 307 31.79 27.49 18.62
C CYS A 307 32.65 28.59 17.96
N GLY A 308 32.00 29.64 17.47
CA GLY A 308 32.63 30.86 16.97
C GLY A 308 32.44 31.99 17.96
#